data_AF-A0A358Y4X1-F1
#
_entry.id   AF-A0A358Y4X1-F1
#
_cell.length_a   1.000
_cell.length_b   1.000
_cell.length_c   1.000
_cell.angle_alpha   90.00
_cell.angle_beta   90.00
_cell.angle_gamma   90.00
#
_symmetry.space_group_name_H-M   'P 1'
#
loop_
_entity.id
_entity.type
_entity.pdbx_description
1 polymer ?
#
loop_
_entity_poly.entity_id
_entity_poly.type
_entity_poly.pdbx_seq_one_letter_code
_entity_poly.pdbx_strand_id
1 'polypeptide(L)'
;IKSCVFHYELEFIHPFTDGNGRMGRLWQTIILKEKYPIFESIPLETIIRDTQSDYYQALSLSDKSGKSTPFIEYMLRVIDTSLAQLLNYTNRILKDTDRLDYFLLLTIKEFNRKIYMGVFKDISTATASRDLKLGVKLGVFEKEGDKTKTIYRVKR
;
A
#
# COMPACT_ATOMS: atom_id res chain seq x y z
N ILE A 1 15.26 -3.31 7.96
CA ILE A 1 16.31 -3.38 9.01
C ILE A 1 16.35 -2.11 9.86
N LYS A 2 16.82 -0.95 9.35
CA LYS A 2 16.95 0.28 10.17
C LYS A 2 15.66 0.65 10.93
N SER A 3 14.51 0.61 10.26
CA SER A 3 13.21 0.90 10.90
C SER A 3 12.82 -0.10 11.99
N CYS A 4 13.20 -1.38 11.84
CA CYS A 4 12.96 -2.41 12.85
C CYS A 4 13.87 -2.24 14.06
N VAL A 5 15.15 -1.89 13.84
CA VAL A 5 16.09 -1.55 14.93
C VAL A 5 15.53 -0.37 15.71
N PHE A 6 15.14 0.72 15.03
CA PHE A 6 14.57 1.90 15.70
C PHE A 6 13.33 1.55 16.56
N HIS A 7 12.41 0.75 16.02
CA HIS A 7 11.22 0.32 16.76
C HIS A 7 11.60 -0.45 18.02
N TYR A 8 12.50 -1.42 17.92
CA TYR A 8 12.99 -2.14 19.09
C TYR A 8 13.63 -1.21 20.14
N GLU A 9 14.55 -0.34 19.73
CA GLU A 9 15.23 0.57 20.66
C GLU A 9 14.24 1.53 21.35
N LEU A 10 13.18 1.96 20.65
CA LEU A 10 12.15 2.81 21.25
C LEU A 10 11.32 2.06 22.30
N GLU A 11 10.93 0.81 22.02
CA GLU A 11 10.25 -0.03 23.02
C GLU A 11 11.15 -0.33 24.22
N PHE A 12 12.44 -0.56 23.98
CA PHE A 12 13.45 -0.86 25.00
C PHE A 12 13.72 0.35 25.93
N ILE A 13 13.93 1.54 25.35
CA ILE A 13 14.16 2.78 26.11
C ILE A 13 12.89 3.21 26.86
N HIS A 14 11.72 2.98 26.26
CA HIS A 14 10.41 3.32 26.82
C HIS A 14 10.30 4.80 27.28
N PRO A 15 10.58 5.79 26.38
CA PRO A 15 10.78 7.18 26.79
C PRO A 15 9.52 7.94 27.24
N PHE A 16 8.32 7.43 26.96
CA PHE A 16 7.05 8.06 27.32
C PHE A 16 6.35 7.32 28.47
N THR A 17 5.47 8.01 29.19
CA THR A 17 4.69 7.41 30.29
C THR A 17 3.61 6.44 29.81
N ASP A 18 3.10 6.63 28.60
CA ASP A 18 2.20 5.70 27.90
C ASP A 18 2.42 5.86 26.38
N GLY A 19 2.03 4.84 25.61
CA GLY A 19 1.94 4.92 24.16
C GLY A 19 3.21 4.55 23.42
N ASN A 20 4.27 4.07 24.09
CA ASN A 20 5.52 3.65 23.45
C ASN A 20 5.27 2.68 22.29
N GLY A 21 4.48 1.61 22.52
CA GLY A 21 3.99 0.70 21.49
C GLY A 21 3.42 1.37 20.23
N ARG A 22 2.56 2.38 20.43
CA ARG A 22 1.93 3.14 19.33
C ARG A 22 2.97 3.99 18.60
N MET A 23 3.87 4.62 19.36
CA MET A 23 4.95 5.45 18.83
C MET A 23 5.99 4.63 18.05
N GLY A 24 6.36 3.44 18.52
CA GLY A 24 7.30 2.53 17.86
C GLY A 24 6.79 2.11 16.48
N ARG A 25 5.53 1.68 16.41
CA ARG A 25 4.86 1.35 15.13
C ARG A 25 4.76 2.57 14.20
N LEU A 26 4.32 3.71 14.72
CA LEU A 26 4.23 4.95 13.94
C LEU A 26 5.59 5.34 13.32
N TRP A 27 6.65 5.39 14.12
CA TRP A 27 7.97 5.75 13.64
C TRP A 27 8.54 4.72 12.67
N GLN A 28 8.29 3.43 12.87
CA GLN A 28 8.69 2.41 11.90
C GLN A 28 8.07 2.69 10.52
N THR A 29 6.78 3.00 10.48
CA THR A 29 6.05 3.34 9.25
C THR A 29 6.58 4.62 8.62
N ILE A 30 6.91 5.65 9.43
CA ILE A 30 7.51 6.90 8.93
C ILE A 30 8.88 6.64 8.28
N ILE A 31 9.77 5.88 8.93
CA ILE A 31 11.10 5.56 8.39
C ILE A 31 10.98 4.75 7.09
N LEU A 32 10.01 3.83 7.02
CA LEU A 32 9.78 3.02 5.82
C LEU A 32 9.24 3.89 4.68
N LYS A 33 8.23 4.73 4.93
CA LYS A 33 7.57 5.52 3.88
C LYS A 33 8.50 6.59 3.27
N GLU A 34 9.43 7.13 4.05
CA GLU A 34 10.42 8.09 3.56
C GLU A 34 11.26 7.53 2.41
N LYS A 35 11.59 6.22 2.47
CA LYS A 35 12.32 5.54 1.40
C LYS A 35 11.40 4.86 0.39
N TYR A 36 10.24 4.36 0.83
CA TYR A 36 9.33 3.55 0.05
C TYR A 36 7.88 3.98 0.31
N PRO A 37 7.34 4.95 -0.46
CA PRO A 37 6.03 5.55 -0.19
C PRO A 37 4.86 4.56 -0.05
N ILE A 38 4.96 3.37 -0.65
CA ILE A 38 3.94 2.31 -0.55
C ILE A 38 3.60 1.91 0.89
N PHE A 39 4.54 2.06 1.84
CA PHE A 39 4.31 1.71 3.25
C PHE A 39 3.33 2.65 3.97
N GLU A 40 2.90 3.75 3.36
CA GLU A 40 1.78 4.55 3.88
C GLU A 40 0.45 3.79 3.82
N SER A 41 0.30 2.85 2.88
CA SER A 41 -0.94 2.12 2.62
C SER A 41 -0.87 0.64 3.02
N ILE A 42 0.26 0.16 3.53
CA ILE A 42 0.45 -1.25 3.92
C ILE A 42 0.03 -1.43 5.39
N PRO A 43 -0.94 -2.31 5.71
CA PRO A 43 -1.49 -2.45 7.04
C PRO A 43 -0.65 -3.39 7.94
N LEU A 44 0.60 -3.00 8.24
CA LEU A 44 1.51 -3.81 9.08
C LEU A 44 0.89 -4.11 10.46
N GLU A 45 0.13 -3.16 11.00
CA GLU A 45 -0.51 -3.23 12.31
C GLU A 45 -1.55 -4.35 12.40
N THR A 46 -2.19 -4.69 11.27
CA THR A 46 -3.17 -5.79 11.23
C THR A 46 -2.48 -7.11 11.54
N ILE A 47 -1.35 -7.37 10.88
CA ILE A 47 -0.59 -8.60 11.12
C ILE A 47 0.01 -8.61 12.52
N ILE A 48 0.52 -7.48 13.02
CA ILE A 48 1.04 -7.39 14.40
C ILE A 48 -0.04 -7.69 15.42
N ARG A 49 -1.25 -7.14 15.24
CA ARG A 49 -2.41 -7.40 16.11
C ARG A 49 -2.79 -8.87 16.06
N ASP A 50 -2.85 -9.46 14.87
CA ASP A 50 -3.27 -10.85 14.70
C ASP A 50 -2.19 -11.86 15.18
N THR A 51 -0.93 -11.41 15.28
CA THR A 51 0.21 -12.17 15.80
C THR A 51 0.80 -11.55 17.07
N GLN A 52 -0.05 -10.97 17.93
CA GLN A 52 0.37 -10.19 19.09
C GLN A 52 1.23 -10.99 20.09
N SER A 53 0.96 -12.29 20.26
CA SER A 53 1.78 -13.17 21.09
C SER A 53 3.23 -13.22 20.61
N ASP A 54 3.42 -13.37 19.30
CA ASP A 54 4.72 -13.51 18.66
C ASP A 54 5.50 -12.20 18.72
N TYR A 55 4.80 -11.06 18.57
CA TYR A 55 5.38 -9.73 18.72
C TYR A 55 6.01 -9.55 20.11
N TYR A 56 5.25 -9.82 21.18
CA TYR A 56 5.76 -9.71 22.54
C TYR A 56 6.80 -10.77 22.87
N GLN A 57 6.68 -11.97 22.31
CA GLN A 57 7.71 -13.00 22.43
C GLN A 57 9.03 -12.54 21.81
N ALA A 58 8.99 -11.95 20.62
CA ALA A 58 10.17 -11.44 19.93
C ALA A 58 10.85 -10.31 20.72
N LEU A 59 10.06 -9.37 21.26
CA LEU A 59 10.57 -8.35 22.20
C LEU A 59 11.24 -8.99 23.42
N SER A 60 10.56 -9.90 24.10
CA SER A 60 11.10 -10.56 25.31
C SER A 60 12.39 -11.34 25.04
N LEU A 61 12.50 -12.01 23.89
CA LEU A 61 13.71 -12.70 23.47
C LEU A 61 14.84 -11.71 23.16
N SER A 62 14.52 -10.59 22.52
CA SER A 62 15.49 -9.54 22.26
C SER A 62 16.01 -8.89 23.54
N ASP A 63 15.13 -8.58 24.50
CA ASP A 63 15.50 -8.01 25.79
C ASP A 63 16.43 -8.94 26.58
N LYS A 64 16.07 -10.23 26.66
CA LYS A 64 16.85 -11.24 27.39
C LYS A 64 18.23 -11.48 26.78
N SER A 65 18.33 -11.40 25.45
CA SER A 65 19.60 -11.63 24.74
C SER A 65 20.44 -10.36 24.57
N GLY A 66 19.88 -9.18 24.85
CA GLY A 66 20.48 -7.88 24.55
C GLY A 66 20.69 -7.66 23.05
N LYS A 67 19.94 -8.36 22.19
CA LYS A 67 20.09 -8.32 20.74
C LYS A 67 18.73 -8.12 20.08
N SER A 68 18.64 -7.14 19.20
CA SER A 68 17.41 -6.84 18.43
C SER A 68 17.10 -7.88 17.33
N THR A 69 17.94 -8.89 17.13
CA THR A 69 17.80 -9.88 16.04
C THR A 69 16.44 -10.61 16.05
N PRO A 70 15.96 -11.21 17.16
CA PRO A 70 14.63 -11.84 17.19
C PRO A 70 13.49 -10.89 16.77
N PHE A 71 13.50 -9.66 17.28
CA PHE A 71 12.52 -8.65 16.91
C PHE A 71 12.61 -8.25 15.42
N ILE A 72 13.82 -8.08 14.90
CA ILE A 72 14.02 -7.75 13.48
C ILE A 72 13.48 -8.88 12.59
N GLU A 73 13.77 -10.14 12.91
CA GLU A 73 13.28 -11.30 12.15
C GLU A 73 11.75 -11.38 12.17
N TYR A 74 11.14 -11.18 13.33
CA TYR A 74 9.69 -11.07 13.45
C TYR A 74 9.13 -9.95 12.56
N MET A 75 9.67 -8.74 12.66
CA MET A 75 9.17 -7.59 11.90
C MET A 75 9.39 -7.74 10.40
N LEU A 76 10.48 -8.38 9.96
CA LEU A 76 10.70 -8.70 8.55
C LEU A 76 9.65 -9.69 8.03
N ARG A 77 9.28 -10.70 8.82
CA ARG A 77 8.20 -11.63 8.47
C ARG A 77 6.85 -10.93 8.34
N VAL A 78 6.56 -9.98 9.22
CA VAL A 78 5.35 -9.13 9.15
C VAL A 78 5.33 -8.32 7.85
N ILE A 79 6.44 -7.68 7.49
CA ILE A 79 6.58 -6.90 6.26
C ILE A 79 6.41 -7.79 5.03
N ASP A 80 7.10 -8.93 4.99
CA ASP A 80 7.02 -9.89 3.89
C ASP A 80 5.59 -10.41 3.69
N THR A 81 4.93 -10.81 4.78
CA THR A 81 3.53 -11.27 4.73
C THR A 81 2.59 -10.17 4.21
N SER A 82 2.78 -8.93 4.67
CA SER A 82 1.95 -7.80 4.23
C SER A 82 2.14 -7.50 2.73
N LEU A 83 3.38 -7.57 2.25
CA LEU A 83 3.69 -7.38 0.83
C LEU A 83 3.15 -8.53 -0.03
N ALA A 84 3.25 -9.77 0.44
CA ALA A 84 2.68 -10.93 -0.25
C ALA A 84 1.14 -10.83 -0.33
N GLN A 85 0.48 -10.41 0.74
CA GLN A 85 -0.97 -10.15 0.73
C GLN A 85 -1.35 -9.05 -0.25
N LEU A 86 -0.57 -7.95 -0.31
CA LEU A 86 -0.78 -6.88 -1.28
C LEU A 86 -0.63 -7.38 -2.72
N LEU A 87 0.41 -8.17 -3.01
CA LEU A 87 0.63 -8.75 -4.34
C LEU A 87 -0.49 -9.71 -4.75
N ASN A 88 -0.97 -10.53 -3.81
CA ASN A 88 -2.11 -11.42 -4.03
C ASN A 88 -3.41 -10.65 -4.26
N TYR A 89 -3.59 -9.50 -3.59
CA TYR A 89 -4.71 -8.61 -3.84
C TYR A 89 -4.63 -7.98 -5.23
N THR A 90 -3.45 -7.50 -5.65
CA THR A 90 -3.25 -6.95 -7.01
C THR A 90 -3.38 -8.01 -8.11
N ASN A 91 -3.13 -9.29 -7.80
CA ASN A 91 -3.35 -10.40 -8.72
C ASN A 91 -4.84 -10.76 -8.89
N ARG A 92 -5.76 -10.15 -8.11
CA ARG A 92 -7.17 -10.15 -8.52
C ARG A 92 -7.25 -9.26 -9.74
N ILE A 93 -7.71 -9.82 -10.87
CA ILE A 93 -8.13 -9.04 -12.04
C ILE A 93 -9.12 -8.01 -11.52
N LEU A 94 -8.67 -6.75 -11.36
CA LEU A 94 -9.55 -5.64 -10.97
C LEU A 94 -10.76 -5.71 -11.89
N LYS A 95 -11.97 -5.60 -11.37
CA LYS A 95 -13.13 -5.49 -12.25
C LYS A 95 -13.07 -4.14 -12.96
N ASP A 96 -13.87 -3.99 -14.00
CA ASP A 96 -14.00 -2.74 -14.73
C ASP A 96 -14.29 -1.56 -13.79
N THR A 97 -15.22 -1.73 -12.86
CA THR A 97 -15.56 -0.75 -11.80
C THR A 97 -14.39 -0.44 -10.86
N ASP A 98 -13.70 -1.46 -10.33
CA ASP A 98 -12.54 -1.24 -9.45
C ASP A 98 -11.42 -0.44 -10.15
N ARG A 99 -11.20 -0.69 -11.45
CA ARG A 99 -10.23 0.09 -12.23
C ARG A 99 -10.67 1.53 -12.44
N LEU A 100 -11.96 1.77 -12.68
CA LEU A 100 -12.49 3.13 -12.81
C LEU A 100 -12.35 3.91 -11.50
N ASP A 101 -12.75 3.31 -10.37
CA ASP A 101 -12.65 3.94 -9.06
C ASP A 101 -11.20 4.27 -8.70
N TYR A 102 -10.28 3.31 -8.91
CA TYR A 102 -8.85 3.56 -8.74
C TYR A 102 -8.35 4.70 -9.62
N PHE A 103 -8.75 4.74 -10.89
CA PHE A 103 -8.31 5.78 -11.82
C PHE A 103 -8.83 7.17 -11.42
N LEU A 104 -10.04 7.27 -10.86
CA LEU A 104 -10.62 8.52 -10.37
C LEU A 104 -9.91 9.08 -9.13
N LEU A 105 -9.28 8.22 -8.33
CA LEU A 105 -8.43 8.63 -7.21
C LEU A 105 -7.10 9.24 -7.68
N LEU A 106 -6.65 8.90 -8.89
CA LEU A 106 -5.48 9.52 -9.48
C LEU A 106 -5.83 10.97 -9.83
N THR A 107 -4.95 11.91 -9.50
CA THR A 107 -5.15 13.36 -9.73
C THR A 107 -5.06 13.76 -11.22
N ILE A 108 -5.29 12.81 -12.14
CA ILE A 108 -5.23 12.96 -13.59
C ILE A 108 -6.57 13.51 -14.08
N LYS A 109 -6.58 14.75 -14.56
CA LYS A 109 -7.79 15.42 -15.06
C LYS A 109 -8.15 15.07 -16.50
N GLU A 110 -7.14 14.96 -17.35
CA GLU A 110 -7.27 14.70 -18.79
C GLU A 110 -6.33 13.58 -19.20
N PHE A 111 -6.82 12.63 -19.98
CA PHE A 111 -6.08 11.43 -20.33
C PHE A 111 -6.57 10.82 -21.65
N ASN A 112 -5.75 9.96 -22.23
CA ASN A 112 -6.13 9.12 -23.36
C ASN A 112 -5.98 7.64 -22.99
N ARG A 113 -6.39 6.74 -23.90
CA ARG A 113 -6.30 5.29 -23.65
C ARG A 113 -4.87 4.82 -23.33
N LYS A 114 -3.84 5.43 -23.93
CA LYS A 114 -2.44 5.08 -23.66
C LYS A 114 -2.05 5.41 -22.23
N ILE A 115 -2.48 6.56 -21.71
CA ILE A 115 -2.26 6.93 -20.30
C ILE A 115 -3.00 5.96 -19.38
N TYR A 116 -4.25 5.63 -19.68
CA TYR A 116 -5.03 4.65 -18.90
C TYR A 116 -4.36 3.27 -18.84
N MET A 117 -3.85 2.76 -19.97
CA MET A 117 -3.08 1.51 -20.02
C MET A 117 -1.71 1.61 -19.33
N GLY A 118 -1.14 2.81 -19.20
CA GLY A 118 0.07 3.03 -18.41
C GLY A 118 -0.15 2.82 -16.92
N VAL A 119 -1.37 3.09 -16.43
CA VAL A 119 -1.79 2.82 -15.05
C VAL A 119 -2.07 1.33 -14.85
N PHE A 120 -2.77 0.70 -15.78
CA PHE A 120 -3.12 -0.72 -15.72
C PHE A 120 -2.31 -1.51 -16.76
N LYS A 121 -1.04 -1.81 -16.46
CA LYS A 121 -0.11 -2.42 -17.44
C LYS A 121 -0.55 -3.82 -17.91
N ASP A 122 -1.39 -4.50 -17.14
CA ASP A 122 -1.77 -5.89 -17.37
C ASP A 122 -3.08 -6.05 -18.16
N ILE A 123 -3.70 -4.94 -18.61
CA ILE A 123 -4.95 -5.00 -19.40
C ILE A 123 -4.70 -4.87 -20.90
N SER A 124 -5.45 -5.64 -21.69
CA SER A 124 -5.44 -5.49 -23.15
C SER A 124 -6.03 -4.16 -23.61
N THR A 125 -5.70 -3.76 -24.84
CA THR A 125 -6.32 -2.59 -25.50
C THR A 125 -7.84 -2.68 -25.57
N ALA A 126 -8.40 -3.89 -25.72
CA ALA A 126 -9.83 -4.14 -25.75
C ALA A 126 -10.48 -3.97 -24.38
N THR A 127 -9.82 -4.40 -23.30
CA THR A 127 -10.27 -4.17 -21.92
C THR A 127 -10.25 -2.69 -21.60
N ALA A 128 -9.17 -1.96 -21.91
CA ALA A 128 -9.10 -0.52 -21.71
C ALA A 128 -10.23 0.22 -22.45
N SER A 129 -10.53 -0.14 -23.71
CA SER A 129 -11.65 0.45 -24.44
C SER A 129 -13.02 0.17 -23.80
N ARG A 130 -13.21 -1.01 -23.21
CA ARG A 130 -14.45 -1.37 -22.48
C ARG A 130 -14.61 -0.53 -21.22
N ASP A 131 -13.56 -0.39 -20.43
CA ASP A 131 -13.58 0.43 -19.21
C ASP A 131 -13.90 1.88 -19.52
N LEU A 132 -13.21 2.48 -20.50
CA LEU A 132 -13.43 3.89 -20.86
C LEU A 132 -14.86 4.12 -21.35
N LYS A 133 -15.43 3.18 -22.12
CA LYS A 133 -16.82 3.23 -22.53
C LYS A 133 -17.77 3.11 -21.33
N LEU A 134 -17.44 2.26 -20.35
CA LEU A 134 -18.20 2.14 -19.11
C LEU A 134 -18.12 3.43 -18.27
N GLY A 135 -16.94 4.04 -18.12
CA GLY A 135 -16.77 5.29 -17.39
C GLY A 135 -17.54 6.45 -18.00
N VAL A 136 -17.62 6.52 -19.34
CA VAL A 136 -18.52 7.47 -20.03
C VAL A 136 -19.99 7.14 -19.76
N LYS A 137 -20.38 5.86 -19.80
CA LYS A 137 -21.75 5.41 -19.51
C LYS A 137 -22.18 5.74 -18.07
N LEU A 138 -21.27 5.58 -17.11
CA LEU A 138 -21.48 5.92 -15.70
C LEU A 138 -21.41 7.43 -15.42
N GLY A 139 -21.06 8.24 -16.42
CA GLY A 139 -20.98 9.69 -16.30
C GLY A 139 -19.75 10.20 -15.54
N VAL A 140 -18.78 9.35 -15.22
CA VAL A 140 -17.54 9.73 -14.54
C VAL A 140 -16.49 10.29 -15.51
N PHE A 141 -16.61 9.98 -16.81
CA PHE A 141 -15.76 10.53 -17.86
C PHE A 141 -16.57 11.26 -18.93
N GLU A 142 -16.04 12.37 -19.44
CA GLU A 142 -16.42 12.96 -20.71
C GLU A 142 -15.47 12.52 -21.80
N LYS A 143 -15.99 12.19 -22.98
CA LYS A 143 -15.20 11.83 -24.15
C LYS A 143 -15.27 12.95 -25.19
N GLU A 144 -14.12 13.40 -25.66
CA GLU A 144 -13.99 14.34 -26.76
C GLU A 144 -13.13 13.74 -27.89
N GLY A 145 -13.49 14.04 -29.14
CA GLY A 145 -12.76 13.58 -30.32
C GLY A 145 -13.09 12.15 -30.78
N ASP A 146 -12.41 11.72 -31.85
CA ASP A 146 -12.61 10.41 -32.46
C ASP A 146 -11.28 9.68 -32.75
N LYS A 147 -11.32 8.35 -32.69
CA LYS A 147 -10.21 7.42 -32.94
C LYS A 147 -8.93 7.82 -32.18
N THR A 148 -7.85 8.12 -32.89
CA THR A 148 -6.53 8.44 -32.32
C THR A 148 -6.48 9.79 -31.61
N LYS A 149 -7.45 10.67 -31.86
CA LYS A 149 -7.59 11.97 -31.20
C LYS A 149 -8.55 11.93 -30.01
N THR A 150 -8.97 10.74 -29.57
CA THR A 150 -9.88 10.61 -28.42
C THR A 150 -9.17 11.01 -27.12
N ILE A 151 -9.77 11.98 -26.43
CA ILE A 151 -9.36 12.44 -25.10
C ILE A 151 -10.53 12.21 -24.14
N TYR A 152 -10.22 11.84 -22.91
CA TYR A 152 -11.17 11.68 -21.82
C TYR A 152 -10.86 12.71 -20.73
N ARG A 153 -11.90 13.28 -20.13
CA ARG A 153 -11.81 14.16 -18.96
C ARG A 153 -12.59 13.57 -17.80
N VAL A 154 -12.04 13.63 -16.59
CA VAL A 154 -12.74 13.22 -15.38
C VAL A 154 -13.79 14.27 -15.04
N LYS A 155 -15.07 13.86 -14.96
CA LYS A 155 -16.16 14.68 -14.41
C LYS A 155 -16.03 14.71 -12.90
N ARG A 156 -15.99 15.92 -12.33
CA ARG A 156 -16.09 16.16 -10.89
C ARG A 156 -17.43 16.82 -10.59
#